data_AF-A0A1I5M5B7-F1
#
_entry.id   AF-A0A1I5M5B7-F1
#
_cell.length_a   1.000
_cell.length_b   1.000
_cell.length_c   1.000
_cell.angle_alpha   90.00
_cell.angle_beta   90.00
_cell.angle_gamma   90.00
#
_symmetry.space_group_name_H-M   'P 1'
#
loop_
_entity.id
_entity.type
_entity.pdbx_description
1 polymer ?
#
loop_
_entity_poly.entity_id
_entity_poly.type
_entity_poly.pdbx_seq_one_letter_code
_entity_poly.pdbx_strand_id
1 'polypeptide(L)'
;MLAYSALWSGIAISLAGLAAGMPWLIGAGCAISALAAIFQRPVRAPLPLAASLDEAPIDAAPQPSVEPLLLEVLPAWSQNLGQVRQLVQENIQRLFERFAGLSGRLEQTLSSSEQAIGGGGVADSLREAHQRLDEVIASFHGASARKNELLGTIAHLDSYASELQKMSKLVQDIASQTNLLALNAAIEAARAGEHGRGFSVVADEVRKLSSLSAETGQRMGEKVGEINQAIRATVTAAEELSGSEKSNLDYLDQVAGEVMQRLSANLDELSSSSLQLQQDARTTQADIQEIIVSLQFQDRSDQMLDHLQIDLGRLQQAVREQDGILANPTRWLKELRDRFTTDEERHGGRRSAKQHDDVTFF
;
A
#
# COMPACT_ATOMS: atom_id res chain seq x y z
N MET A 1 22.78 56.51 11.68
CA MET A 1 21.96 55.84 10.64
C MET A 1 22.47 56.06 9.21
N LEU A 2 22.83 57.30 8.80
CA LEU A 2 23.29 57.59 7.41
C LEU A 2 24.51 56.76 6.94
N ALA A 3 25.45 56.44 7.85
CA ALA A 3 26.62 55.64 7.50
C ALA A 3 26.31 54.15 7.28
N TYR A 4 25.23 53.63 7.88
CA TYR A 4 24.81 52.23 7.72
C TYR A 4 24.07 52.05 6.39
N SER A 5 23.23 53.02 6.00
CA SER A 5 22.58 53.03 4.69
C SER A 5 23.58 53.17 3.54
N ALA A 6 24.67 53.92 3.73
CA ALA A 6 25.75 54.05 2.75
C ALA A 6 26.58 52.76 2.58
N LEU A 7 26.72 51.97 3.63
CA LEU A 7 27.42 50.68 3.58
C LEU A 7 26.62 49.64 2.77
N TRP A 8 25.32 49.54 3.03
CA TRP A 8 24.43 48.62 2.31
C TRP A 8 24.22 49.02 0.84
N SER A 9 24.14 50.32 0.53
CA SER A 9 24.07 50.77 -0.86
C SER A 9 25.37 50.50 -1.64
N GLY A 10 26.54 50.66 -1.00
CA GLY A 10 27.82 50.29 -1.60
C GLY A 10 27.94 48.79 -1.92
N ILE A 11 27.46 47.92 -1.02
CA ILE A 11 27.44 46.47 -1.21
C ILE A 11 26.47 46.09 -2.34
N ALA A 12 25.28 46.70 -2.40
CA ALA A 12 24.30 46.46 -3.46
C ALA A 12 24.83 46.87 -4.85
N ILE A 13 25.53 48.01 -4.95
CA ILE A 13 26.15 48.49 -6.19
C ILE A 13 27.29 47.55 -6.65
N SER A 14 28.07 47.01 -5.70
CA SER A 14 29.13 46.04 -6.01
C SER A 14 28.57 44.71 -6.52
N LEU A 15 27.51 44.19 -5.88
CA LEU A 15 26.80 42.98 -6.32
C LEU A 15 26.15 43.15 -7.70
N ALA A 16 25.54 44.31 -7.96
CA ALA A 16 24.99 44.64 -9.28
C ALA A 16 26.08 44.72 -10.37
N GLY A 17 27.24 45.30 -10.04
CA GLY A 17 28.40 45.34 -10.94
C GLY A 17 28.97 43.94 -11.27
N LEU A 18 28.92 43.02 -10.31
CA LEU A 18 29.36 41.63 -10.44
C LEU A 18 28.41 40.82 -11.35
N ALA A 19 27.10 41.03 -11.22
CA ALA A 19 26.09 40.40 -12.08
C ALA A 19 26.11 40.96 -13.52
N ALA A 20 26.46 42.24 -13.69
CA ALA A 20 26.49 42.91 -15.00
C ALA A 20 27.85 42.86 -15.72
N GLY A 21 28.89 42.25 -15.12
CA GLY A 21 30.21 42.11 -15.73
C GLY A 21 30.98 43.43 -15.92
N MET A 22 30.64 44.48 -15.17
CA MET A 22 31.23 45.82 -15.28
C MET A 22 32.21 46.10 -14.12
N PRO A 23 33.54 45.99 -14.33
CA PRO A 23 34.52 46.04 -13.25
C PRO A 23 34.66 47.42 -12.59
N TRP A 24 34.33 48.51 -13.29
CA TRP A 24 34.41 49.87 -12.72
C TRP A 24 33.33 50.14 -11.65
N LEU A 25 32.17 49.49 -11.75
CA LEU A 25 31.09 49.58 -10.75
C LEU A 25 31.43 48.83 -9.46
N ILE A 26 32.16 47.72 -9.57
CA ILE A 26 32.72 46.99 -8.43
C ILE A 26 33.73 47.88 -7.70
N GLY A 27 34.61 48.55 -8.45
CA GLY A 27 35.56 49.52 -7.90
C GLY A 27 34.88 50.68 -7.16
N ALA A 28 33.83 51.26 -7.75
CA ALA A 28 33.05 52.34 -7.13
C ALA A 28 32.30 51.88 -5.86
N GLY A 29 31.66 50.71 -5.89
CA GLY A 29 30.95 50.13 -4.75
C GLY A 29 31.88 49.82 -3.56
N CYS A 30 33.06 49.27 -3.83
CA CYS A 30 34.10 49.02 -2.82
C CYS A 30 34.67 50.32 -2.23
N ALA A 31 34.84 51.37 -3.03
CA ALA A 31 35.33 52.66 -2.54
C ALA A 31 34.34 53.35 -1.60
N ILE A 32 33.03 53.30 -1.91
CA ILE A 32 31.97 53.89 -1.08
C ILE A 32 31.82 53.14 0.25
N SER A 33 31.88 51.81 0.22
CA SER A 33 31.82 50.99 1.43
C SER A 33 33.07 51.14 2.30
N ALA A 34 34.26 51.29 1.70
CA ALA A 34 35.49 51.59 2.44
C ALA A 34 35.47 52.99 3.10
N LEU A 35 34.96 54.01 2.40
CA LEU A 35 34.80 55.36 2.96
C LEU A 35 33.79 55.38 4.13
N ALA A 36 32.68 54.66 4.01
CA ALA A 36 31.71 54.51 5.08
C ALA A 36 32.29 53.77 6.29
N ALA A 37 33.15 52.77 6.08
CA ALA A 37 33.83 52.04 7.16
C ALA A 37 34.88 52.89 7.90
N ILE A 38 35.56 53.82 7.20
CA ILE A 38 36.51 54.75 7.83
C ILE A 38 35.79 55.72 8.76
N PHE A 39 34.61 56.23 8.37
CA PHE A 39 33.78 57.08 9.22
C PHE A 39 33.09 56.34 10.38
N GLN A 40 33.00 55.01 10.31
CA GLN A 40 32.48 54.17 11.40
C GLN A 40 33.55 53.68 12.37
N ARG A 41 34.85 53.97 12.14
CA ARG A 41 35.86 53.67 13.15
C ARG A 41 35.59 54.56 14.37
N PRO A 42 35.25 53.98 15.54
CA PRO A 42 35.19 54.77 16.75
C PRO A 42 36.59 55.31 17.01
N VAL A 43 36.72 56.63 17.13
CA VAL A 43 37.93 57.26 17.65
C VAL A 43 38.14 56.64 19.03
N ARG A 44 39.15 55.77 19.18
CA ARG A 44 39.61 55.32 20.49
C ARG A 44 40.21 56.54 21.17
N ALA A 45 39.41 57.21 21.99
CA ALA A 45 39.95 58.09 23.00
C ALA A 45 40.85 57.25 23.92
N PRO A 46 42.08 57.69 24.23
CA PRO A 46 42.84 57.05 25.30
C PRO A 46 42.01 57.14 26.58
N LEU A 47 41.89 56.02 27.31
CA LEU A 47 41.32 56.02 28.65
C LEU A 47 42.06 57.07 29.49
N PRO A 48 41.38 58.04 30.12
CA PRO A 48 42.05 58.87 31.10
C PRO A 48 42.52 57.96 32.23
N LEU A 49 43.84 57.95 32.49
CA LEU A 49 44.38 57.50 33.76
C LEU A 49 43.57 58.19 34.86
N ALA A 50 43.15 57.41 35.86
CA ALA A 50 42.37 57.85 37.02
C ALA A 50 42.68 59.30 37.41
N ALA A 51 41.81 60.22 37.00
CA ALA A 51 41.80 61.56 37.55
C ALA A 51 41.30 61.42 38.98
N SER A 52 42.13 61.82 39.94
CA SER A 52 41.72 62.04 41.32
C SER A 52 40.43 62.85 41.31
N LEU A 53 39.37 62.28 41.88
CA LEU A 53 38.10 62.96 42.10
C LEU A 53 38.34 64.12 43.07
N ASP A 54 38.51 65.33 42.54
CA ASP A 54 38.23 66.53 43.31
C ASP A 54 36.71 66.60 43.51
N GLU A 55 36.29 66.59 44.77
CA GLU A 55 34.90 66.75 45.20
C GLU A 55 34.39 68.15 44.79
N ALA A 56 33.56 68.20 43.75
CA ALA A 56 32.62 69.29 43.58
C ALA A 56 31.35 69.00 44.40
N PRO A 57 30.75 69.98 45.09
CA PRO A 57 29.51 69.75 45.85
C PRO A 57 28.38 69.42 44.88
N ILE A 58 27.88 68.18 44.96
CA ILE A 58 26.67 67.76 44.25
C ILE A 58 25.49 68.32 45.04
N ASP A 59 24.82 69.33 44.48
CA ASP A 59 23.48 69.72 44.90
C ASP A 59 22.55 68.51 44.65
N ALA A 60 22.02 67.94 45.73
CA ALA A 60 21.32 66.67 45.74
C ALA A 60 19.89 66.80 45.17
N ALA A 61 19.74 66.63 43.86
CA ALA A 61 18.48 66.13 43.33
C ALA A 61 18.30 64.68 43.84
N PRO A 62 17.13 64.29 44.39
CA PRO A 62 16.92 62.92 44.86
C PRO A 62 17.07 61.97 43.68
N GLN A 63 18.06 61.06 43.74
CA GLN A 63 18.14 60.00 42.74
C GLN A 63 16.85 59.18 42.80
N PRO A 64 16.20 58.89 41.65
CA PRO A 64 14.97 58.12 41.65
C PRO A 64 15.24 56.73 42.25
N SER A 65 14.49 56.38 43.31
CA SER A 65 14.59 55.05 43.93
C SER A 65 14.03 53.99 42.98
N VAL A 66 14.86 53.02 42.59
CA VAL A 66 14.48 51.91 41.67
C VAL A 66 13.80 50.75 42.41
N GLU A 67 13.89 50.75 43.75
CA GLU A 67 13.30 49.75 44.66
C GLU A 67 11.79 49.48 44.42
N PRO A 68 10.89 50.49 44.35
CA PRO A 68 9.46 50.24 44.10
C PRO A 68 9.21 49.58 42.74
N LEU A 69 9.99 49.94 41.71
CA LEU A 69 9.89 49.31 40.39
C LEU A 69 10.34 47.84 40.44
N LEU A 70 11.43 47.54 41.15
CA LEU A 70 11.93 46.16 41.31
C LEU A 70 10.93 45.28 42.08
N LEU A 71 10.25 45.84 43.07
CA LEU A 71 9.24 45.12 43.85
C LEU A 71 8.01 44.71 43.00
N GLU A 72 7.69 45.46 41.95
CA GLU A 72 6.62 45.09 40.99
C GLU A 72 7.13 44.20 39.84
N VAL A 73 8.31 44.48 39.29
CA VAL A 73 8.84 43.79 38.10
C VAL A 73 9.35 42.39 38.42
N LEU A 74 10.04 42.17 39.54
CA LEU A 74 10.58 40.86 39.91
C LEU A 74 9.50 39.76 40.06
N PRO A 75 8.37 39.97 40.75
CA PRO A 75 7.31 38.98 40.80
C PRO A 75 6.66 38.75 39.42
N ALA A 76 6.50 39.79 38.60
CA ALA A 76 5.99 39.63 37.23
C ALA A 76 6.92 38.78 36.36
N TRP A 77 8.24 38.98 36.45
CA TRP A 77 9.23 38.15 35.76
C TRP A 77 9.27 36.72 36.28
N SER A 78 9.19 36.52 37.61
CA SER A 78 9.11 35.19 38.22
C SER A 78 7.87 34.41 37.74
N GLN A 79 6.72 35.09 37.65
CA GLN A 79 5.48 34.51 37.15
C GLN A 79 5.59 34.14 35.66
N ASN A 80 6.11 35.05 34.83
CA ASN A 80 6.31 34.79 33.40
C ASN A 80 7.28 33.62 33.18
N LEU A 81 8.37 33.56 33.95
CA LEU A 81 9.35 32.47 33.87
C LEU A 81 8.71 31.13 34.23
N GLY A 82 7.83 31.11 35.24
CA GLY A 82 7.05 29.93 35.60
C GLY A 82 6.07 29.48 34.52
N GLN A 83 5.37 30.43 33.89
CA GLN A 83 4.48 30.14 32.77
C GLN A 83 5.24 29.56 31.57
N VAL A 84 6.41 30.13 31.23
CA VAL A 84 7.26 29.63 30.13
C VAL A 84 7.76 28.22 30.44
N ARG A 85 8.23 27.97 31.67
CA ARG A 85 8.68 26.65 32.10
C ARG A 85 7.57 25.61 31.99
N GLN A 86 6.39 25.90 32.55
CA GLN A 86 5.23 25.01 32.49
C GLN A 86 4.83 24.72 31.03
N LEU A 87 4.77 25.75 30.18
CA LEU A 87 4.45 25.58 28.76
C LEU A 87 5.45 24.67 28.03
N VAL A 88 6.75 24.83 28.30
CA VAL A 88 7.80 23.98 27.71
C VAL A 88 7.67 22.53 28.19
N GLN A 89 7.44 22.31 29.49
CA GLN A 89 7.21 20.97 30.05
C GLN A 89 5.99 20.29 29.41
N GLU A 90 4.86 20.98 29.35
CA GLU A 90 3.62 20.46 28.75
C GLU A 90 3.77 20.15 27.26
N ASN A 91 4.50 20.99 26.51
CA ASN A 91 4.77 20.76 25.09
C ASN A 91 5.64 19.53 24.88
N ILE A 92 6.65 19.33 25.72
CA ILE A 92 7.59 18.20 25.60
C ILE A 92 6.93 16.90 26.02
N GLN A 93 6.10 16.90 27.07
CA GLN A 93 5.31 15.72 27.42
C GLN A 93 4.37 15.31 26.27
N ARG A 94 3.66 16.26 25.66
CA ARG A 94 2.81 15.99 24.47
C ARG A 94 3.61 15.45 23.28
N LEU A 95 4.84 15.91 23.10
CA LEU A 95 5.73 15.43 22.05
C LEU A 95 6.16 13.96 22.30
N PHE A 96 6.49 13.60 23.54
CA PHE A 96 6.78 12.22 23.93
C PHE A 96 5.61 11.26 23.68
N GLU A 97 4.40 11.65 24.10
CA GLU A 97 3.19 10.85 23.86
C GLU A 97 2.96 10.63 22.36
N ARG A 98 3.21 11.65 21.54
CA ARG A 98 3.13 11.54 20.07
C ARG A 98 4.17 10.58 19.50
N PHE A 99 5.41 10.62 19.97
CA PHE A 99 6.46 9.71 19.50
C PHE A 99 6.21 8.26 19.90
N ALA A 100 5.78 8.02 21.14
CA ALA A 100 5.37 6.68 21.58
C ALA A 100 4.22 6.14 20.72
N GLY A 101 3.21 6.98 20.44
CA GLY A 101 2.11 6.62 19.54
C GLY A 101 2.52 6.44 18.07
N LEU A 102 3.59 7.09 17.59
CA LEU A 102 4.17 6.85 16.26
C LEU A 102 4.90 5.51 16.23
N SER A 103 5.72 5.21 17.24
CA SER A 103 6.44 3.95 17.36
C SER A 103 5.49 2.75 17.35
N GLY A 104 4.43 2.78 18.15
CA GLY A 104 3.43 1.70 18.17
C GLY A 104 2.70 1.51 16.84
N ARG A 105 2.42 2.61 16.12
CA ARG A 105 1.82 2.54 14.78
C ARG A 105 2.78 1.93 13.75
N LEU A 106 4.07 2.29 13.79
CA LEU A 106 5.09 1.73 12.90
C LEU A 106 5.24 0.22 13.10
N GLU A 107 5.29 -0.23 14.36
CA GLU A 107 5.37 -1.66 14.69
C GLU A 107 4.14 -2.43 14.19
N GLN A 108 2.94 -1.87 14.38
CA GLN A 108 1.71 -2.45 13.84
C GLN A 108 1.71 -2.50 12.29
N THR A 109 2.21 -1.45 11.62
CA THR A 109 2.33 -1.43 10.16
C THR A 109 3.33 -2.48 9.68
N LEU A 110 4.47 -2.64 10.36
CA LEU A 110 5.44 -3.70 10.04
C LEU A 110 4.82 -5.09 10.11
N SER A 111 4.16 -5.40 11.23
CA SER A 111 3.55 -6.71 11.44
C SER A 111 2.46 -7.00 10.39
N SER A 112 1.62 -5.99 10.10
CA SER A 112 0.57 -6.12 9.09
C SER A 112 1.15 -6.33 7.68
N SER A 113 2.28 -5.69 7.37
CA SER A 113 2.98 -5.84 6.09
C SER A 113 3.60 -7.23 5.95
N GLU A 114 4.24 -7.75 7.00
CA GLU A 114 4.78 -9.11 7.04
C GLU A 114 3.70 -10.17 6.85
N GLN A 115 2.52 -9.99 7.46
CA GLN A 115 1.43 -10.95 7.34
C GLN A 115 0.77 -10.95 5.96
N ALA A 116 0.72 -9.79 5.28
CA ALA A 116 0.14 -9.70 3.93
C ALA A 116 0.97 -10.45 2.87
N ILE A 117 2.30 -10.54 3.06
CA ILE A 117 3.25 -11.13 2.12
C ILE A 117 3.73 -12.52 2.56
N GLY A 118 3.83 -12.73 3.87
CA GLY A 118 4.28 -13.99 4.49
C GLY A 118 3.20 -15.08 4.56
N GLY A 119 3.54 -16.18 5.23
CA GLY A 119 2.82 -17.46 5.23
C GLY A 119 1.30 -17.33 5.44
N GLY A 120 0.54 -17.70 4.41
CA GLY A 120 -0.92 -17.61 4.35
C GLY A 120 -1.46 -16.37 3.63
N GLY A 121 -0.59 -15.49 3.11
CA GLY A 121 -0.96 -14.25 2.45
C GLY A 121 -1.36 -14.37 0.98
N VAL A 122 -1.17 -13.27 0.24
CA VAL A 122 -1.59 -13.15 -1.16
C VAL A 122 -0.84 -14.11 -2.10
N ALA A 123 0.41 -14.44 -1.79
CA ALA A 123 1.22 -15.37 -2.58
C ALA A 123 0.68 -16.81 -2.56
N ASP A 124 0.21 -17.29 -1.40
CA ASP A 124 -0.39 -18.63 -1.28
C ASP A 124 -1.75 -18.68 -1.98
N SER A 125 -2.54 -17.60 -1.84
CA SER A 125 -3.81 -17.44 -2.56
C SER A 125 -3.61 -17.46 -4.09
N LEU A 126 -2.53 -16.85 -4.60
CA LEU A 126 -2.22 -16.90 -6.03
C LEU A 126 -1.82 -18.32 -6.47
N ARG A 127 -1.02 -19.03 -5.67
CA ARG A 127 -0.63 -20.41 -5.98
C ARG A 127 -1.85 -21.34 -5.99
N GLU A 128 -2.77 -21.18 -5.04
CA GLU A 128 -4.04 -21.91 -5.02
C GLU A 128 -4.91 -21.59 -6.23
N ALA A 129 -5.02 -20.31 -6.60
CA ALA A 129 -5.77 -19.89 -7.78
C ALA A 129 -5.18 -20.51 -9.06
N HIS A 130 -3.86 -20.57 -9.17
CA HIS A 130 -3.17 -21.21 -10.31
C HIS A 130 -3.49 -22.71 -10.39
N GLN A 131 -3.37 -23.43 -9.28
CA GLN A 131 -3.71 -24.86 -9.24
C GLN A 131 -5.17 -25.13 -9.62
N ARG A 132 -6.11 -24.33 -9.09
CA ARG A 132 -7.54 -24.45 -9.42
C ARG A 132 -7.81 -24.18 -10.90
N LEU A 133 -7.09 -23.25 -11.53
CA LEU A 133 -7.21 -22.99 -12.97
C LEU A 133 -6.72 -24.19 -13.80
N ASP A 134 -5.58 -24.77 -13.43
CA ASP A 134 -5.07 -25.98 -14.09
C ASP A 134 -6.06 -27.15 -13.98
N GLU A 135 -6.69 -27.33 -12.82
CA GLU A 135 -7.74 -28.34 -12.60
C GLU A 135 -8.97 -28.10 -13.50
N VAL A 136 -9.38 -26.84 -13.68
CA VAL A 136 -10.49 -26.48 -14.58
C VAL A 136 -10.14 -26.80 -16.03
N ILE A 137 -8.94 -26.44 -16.48
CA ILE A 137 -8.46 -26.72 -17.85
C ILE A 137 -8.43 -28.24 -18.09
N ALA A 138 -7.89 -29.01 -17.14
CA ALA A 138 -7.86 -30.47 -17.21
C ALA A 138 -9.27 -31.08 -17.27
N SER A 139 -10.22 -30.54 -16.50
CA SER A 139 -11.62 -30.97 -16.51
C SER A 139 -12.28 -30.77 -17.88
N PHE A 140 -12.04 -29.64 -18.54
CA PHE A 140 -12.51 -29.37 -19.90
C PHE A 140 -11.91 -30.34 -20.92
N HIS A 141 -10.60 -30.59 -20.88
CA HIS A 141 -9.99 -31.60 -21.75
C HIS A 141 -10.61 -32.99 -21.55
N GLY A 142 -10.88 -33.37 -20.30
CA GLY A 142 -11.57 -34.62 -19.98
C GLY A 142 -13.01 -34.66 -20.51
N ALA A 143 -13.75 -33.55 -20.46
CA ALA A 143 -15.09 -33.44 -21.02
C ALA A 143 -15.07 -33.60 -22.55
N SER A 144 -14.13 -32.94 -23.23
CA SER A 144 -13.98 -33.04 -24.69
C SER A 144 -13.65 -34.47 -25.13
N ALA A 145 -12.79 -35.18 -24.38
CA ALA A 145 -12.47 -36.58 -24.64
C ALA A 145 -13.70 -37.50 -24.52
N ARG A 146 -14.49 -37.36 -23.45
CA ARG A 146 -15.74 -38.14 -23.25
C ARG A 146 -16.77 -37.87 -24.33
N LYS A 147 -16.88 -36.62 -24.80
CA LYS A 147 -17.75 -36.27 -25.92
C LYS A 147 -17.32 -36.96 -27.23
N ASN A 148 -16.01 -37.03 -27.50
CA ASN A 148 -15.51 -37.74 -28.68
C ASN A 148 -15.80 -39.26 -28.62
N GLU A 149 -15.72 -39.87 -27.45
CA GLU A 149 -16.13 -41.26 -27.24
C GLU A 149 -17.63 -41.46 -27.49
N LEU A 150 -18.47 -40.53 -27.01
CA LEU A 150 -19.91 -40.54 -27.27
C LEU A 150 -20.21 -40.44 -28.77
N LEU A 151 -19.51 -39.57 -29.50
CA LEU A 151 -19.63 -39.46 -30.96
C LEU A 151 -19.27 -40.77 -31.67
N GLY A 152 -18.22 -41.47 -31.21
CA GLY A 152 -17.88 -42.80 -31.72
C GLY A 152 -19.00 -43.82 -31.50
N THR A 153 -19.64 -43.79 -30.32
CA THR A 153 -20.80 -44.65 -30.03
C THR A 153 -22.00 -44.33 -30.92
N ILE A 154 -22.27 -43.05 -31.19
CA ILE A 154 -23.32 -42.61 -32.10
C ILE A 154 -23.06 -43.07 -33.53
N ALA A 155 -21.81 -43.08 -33.99
CA ALA A 155 -21.44 -43.62 -35.30
C ALA A 155 -21.76 -45.12 -35.43
N HIS A 156 -21.61 -45.89 -34.35
CA HIS A 156 -22.06 -47.29 -34.33
C HIS A 156 -23.59 -47.42 -34.42
N LEU A 157 -24.33 -46.54 -33.74
CA LEU A 157 -25.80 -46.51 -33.83
C LEU A 157 -26.30 -46.18 -35.25
N ASP A 158 -25.61 -45.30 -35.97
CA ASP A 158 -25.92 -44.98 -37.38
C ASP A 158 -25.77 -46.23 -38.27
N SER A 159 -24.70 -47.01 -38.06
CA SER A 159 -24.49 -48.29 -38.74
C SER A 159 -25.61 -49.29 -38.45
N TYR A 160 -26.00 -49.45 -37.18
CA TYR A 160 -27.11 -50.34 -36.81
C TYR A 160 -28.45 -49.90 -37.39
N ALA A 161 -28.74 -48.59 -37.39
CA ALA A 161 -29.94 -48.06 -38.01
C ALA A 161 -29.96 -48.32 -39.52
N SER A 162 -28.83 -48.16 -40.21
CA SER A 162 -28.71 -48.50 -41.64
C SER A 162 -28.96 -49.98 -41.92
N GLU A 163 -28.45 -50.87 -41.07
CA GLU A 163 -28.69 -52.32 -41.18
C GLU A 163 -30.15 -52.69 -40.93
N LEU A 164 -30.78 -52.11 -39.90
CA LEU A 164 -32.21 -52.29 -39.62
C LEU A 164 -33.08 -51.79 -40.78
N GLN A 165 -32.70 -50.69 -41.44
CA GLN A 165 -33.43 -50.19 -42.62
C GLN A 165 -33.40 -51.23 -43.76
N LYS A 166 -32.24 -51.85 -44.00
CA LYS A 166 -32.08 -52.91 -45.02
C LYS A 166 -32.91 -54.13 -44.65
N MET A 167 -32.88 -54.56 -43.39
CA MET A 167 -33.70 -55.69 -42.91
C MET A 167 -35.20 -55.41 -43.07
N SER A 168 -35.64 -54.20 -42.74
CA SER A 168 -37.03 -53.76 -42.89
C SER A 168 -37.51 -53.85 -44.34
N LYS A 169 -36.66 -53.41 -45.28
CA LYS A 169 -36.93 -53.52 -46.72
C LYS A 169 -36.98 -54.98 -47.19
N LEU A 170 -36.06 -55.81 -46.70
CA LEU A 170 -36.04 -57.25 -46.97
C LEU A 170 -37.32 -57.94 -46.50
N VAL A 171 -37.82 -57.61 -45.31
CA VAL A 171 -39.10 -58.12 -44.80
C VAL A 171 -40.25 -57.71 -45.72
N GLN A 172 -40.26 -56.45 -46.18
CA GLN A 172 -41.28 -55.94 -47.08
C GLN A 172 -41.25 -56.64 -48.45
N ASP A 173 -40.05 -56.90 -48.98
CA ASP A 173 -39.84 -57.62 -50.24
C ASP A 173 -40.26 -59.09 -50.15
N ILE A 174 -39.89 -59.78 -49.06
CA ILE A 174 -40.31 -61.17 -48.79
C ILE A 174 -41.83 -61.26 -48.64
N ALA A 175 -42.42 -60.32 -47.91
CA ALA A 175 -43.87 -60.25 -47.73
C ALA A 175 -44.61 -60.02 -49.06
N SER A 176 -44.09 -59.16 -49.93
CA SER A 176 -44.63 -58.93 -51.27
C SER A 176 -44.55 -60.18 -52.16
N GLN A 177 -43.39 -60.86 -52.17
CA GLN A 177 -43.24 -62.13 -52.91
C GLN A 177 -44.16 -63.23 -52.39
N THR A 178 -44.27 -63.36 -51.06
CA THR A 178 -45.15 -64.35 -50.43
C THR A 178 -46.62 -64.05 -50.73
N ASN A 179 -47.00 -62.78 -50.76
CA ASN A 179 -48.34 -62.35 -51.16
C ASN A 179 -48.66 -62.71 -52.62
N LEU A 180 -47.70 -62.55 -53.53
CA LEU A 180 -47.85 -62.96 -54.94
C LEU A 180 -47.93 -64.49 -55.10
N LEU A 181 -47.12 -65.24 -54.35
CA LEU A 181 -47.18 -66.70 -54.31
C LEU A 181 -48.53 -67.19 -53.79
N ALA A 182 -49.03 -66.59 -52.70
CA ALA A 182 -50.33 -66.90 -52.12
C ALA A 182 -51.48 -66.57 -53.08
N LEU A 183 -51.38 -65.46 -53.82
CA LEU A 183 -52.34 -65.12 -54.86
C LEU A 183 -52.38 -66.16 -55.98
N ASN A 184 -51.22 -66.58 -56.49
CA ASN A 184 -51.14 -67.63 -57.51
C ASN A 184 -51.71 -68.95 -56.99
N ALA A 185 -51.44 -69.31 -55.74
CA ALA A 185 -52.01 -70.50 -55.09
C ALA A 185 -53.54 -70.42 -54.95
N ALA A 186 -54.08 -69.26 -54.57
CA ALA A 186 -55.53 -69.04 -54.50
C ALA A 186 -56.21 -69.17 -55.87
N ILE A 187 -55.58 -68.64 -56.93
CA ILE A 187 -56.06 -68.78 -58.31
C ILE A 187 -56.10 -70.25 -58.72
N GLU A 188 -55.03 -71.01 -58.47
CA GLU A 188 -54.97 -72.42 -58.86
C GLU A 188 -55.92 -73.29 -58.01
N ALA A 189 -56.09 -72.96 -56.72
CA ALA A 189 -57.08 -73.60 -55.85
C ALA A 189 -58.52 -73.37 -56.36
N ALA A 190 -58.85 -72.16 -56.82
CA ALA A 190 -60.13 -71.87 -57.46
C ALA A 190 -60.31 -72.65 -58.78
N ARG A 191 -59.22 -72.82 -59.53
CA ARG A 191 -59.21 -73.56 -60.81
C ARG A 191 -59.44 -75.07 -60.63
N ALA A 192 -58.99 -75.63 -59.51
CA ALA A 192 -59.20 -77.04 -59.16
C ALA A 192 -60.63 -77.36 -58.65
N GLY A 193 -61.50 -76.35 -58.50
CA GLY A 193 -62.90 -76.54 -58.08
C GLY A 193 -63.05 -77.14 -56.68
N GLU A 194 -63.92 -78.14 -56.53
CA GLU A 194 -64.19 -78.77 -55.21
C GLU A 194 -62.95 -79.40 -54.57
N HIS A 195 -62.01 -79.91 -55.38
CA HIS A 195 -60.76 -80.50 -54.88
C HIS A 195 -59.78 -79.45 -54.32
N GLY A 196 -59.95 -78.17 -54.64
CA GLY A 196 -59.08 -77.07 -54.22
C GLY A 196 -59.54 -76.30 -52.98
N ARG A 197 -60.74 -76.58 -52.42
CA ARG A 197 -61.33 -75.77 -51.33
C ARG A 197 -60.42 -75.65 -50.10
N GLY A 198 -59.76 -76.74 -49.69
CA GLY A 198 -58.82 -76.71 -48.56
C GLY A 198 -57.58 -75.85 -48.83
N PHE A 199 -57.04 -75.90 -50.06
CA PHE A 199 -55.91 -75.08 -50.47
C PHE A 199 -56.28 -73.59 -50.60
N SER A 200 -57.51 -73.26 -50.99
CA SER A 200 -58.00 -71.88 -51.05
C SER A 200 -57.96 -71.20 -49.68
N VAL A 201 -58.40 -71.89 -48.62
CA VAL A 201 -58.40 -71.35 -47.25
C VAL A 201 -56.98 -71.09 -46.77
N VAL A 202 -56.04 -72.00 -47.05
CA VAL A 202 -54.63 -71.81 -46.70
C VAL A 202 -54.02 -70.65 -47.48
N ALA A 203 -54.30 -70.55 -48.78
CA ALA A 203 -53.79 -69.46 -49.61
C ALA A 203 -54.28 -68.09 -49.13
N ASP A 204 -55.55 -67.96 -48.73
CA ASP A 204 -56.09 -66.72 -48.18
C ASP A 204 -55.44 -66.33 -46.84
N GLU A 205 -55.18 -67.29 -45.95
CA GLU A 205 -54.52 -67.01 -44.67
C GLU A 205 -53.05 -66.62 -44.87
N VAL A 206 -52.32 -67.28 -45.78
CA VAL A 206 -50.95 -66.89 -46.15
C VAL A 206 -50.93 -65.48 -46.77
N ARG A 207 -51.93 -65.15 -47.60
CA ARG A 207 -52.05 -63.81 -48.19
C ARG A 207 -52.25 -62.73 -47.11
N LYS A 208 -53.11 -63.00 -46.14
CA LYS A 208 -53.36 -62.11 -44.98
C LYS A 208 -52.10 -61.92 -44.13
N LEU A 209 -51.39 -63.00 -43.77
CA LEU A 209 -50.14 -62.95 -43.02
C LEU A 209 -49.04 -62.19 -43.78
N SER A 210 -48.97 -62.38 -45.09
CA SER A 210 -48.02 -61.66 -45.96
C SER A 210 -48.32 -60.16 -45.99
N SER A 211 -49.60 -59.77 -46.13
CA SER A 211 -49.99 -58.35 -46.07
C SER A 211 -49.65 -57.70 -44.73
N LEU A 212 -49.91 -58.40 -43.62
CA LEU A 212 -49.57 -57.92 -42.27
C LEU A 212 -48.04 -57.78 -42.08
N SER A 213 -47.27 -58.71 -42.66
CA SER A 213 -45.80 -58.66 -42.64
C SER A 213 -45.27 -57.47 -43.44
N ALA A 214 -45.87 -57.16 -44.59
CA ALA A 214 -45.51 -56.00 -45.40
C ALA A 214 -45.80 -54.69 -44.68
N GLU A 215 -46.96 -54.57 -44.03
CA GLU A 215 -47.32 -53.40 -43.20
C GLU A 215 -46.36 -53.25 -42.02
N THR A 216 -46.01 -54.35 -41.35
CA THR A 216 -45.04 -54.34 -40.24
C THR A 216 -43.66 -53.90 -40.72
N GLY A 217 -43.19 -54.43 -41.85
CA GLY A 217 -41.93 -54.03 -42.48
C GLY A 217 -41.92 -52.57 -42.91
N GLN A 218 -43.06 -52.01 -43.34
CA GLN A 218 -43.17 -50.57 -43.61
C GLN A 218 -43.00 -49.74 -42.34
N ARG A 219 -43.76 -50.07 -41.28
CA ARG A 219 -43.73 -49.35 -40.01
C ARG A 219 -42.36 -49.41 -39.33
N MET A 220 -41.66 -50.54 -39.43
CA MET A 220 -40.27 -50.67 -38.98
C MET A 220 -39.36 -49.69 -39.75
N GLY A 221 -39.52 -49.57 -41.07
CA GLY A 221 -38.72 -48.68 -41.90
C GLY A 221 -38.98 -47.20 -41.59
N GLU A 222 -40.22 -46.84 -41.29
CA GLU A 222 -40.57 -45.48 -40.82
C GLU A 222 -39.89 -45.16 -39.49
N LYS A 223 -39.94 -46.08 -38.51
CA LYS A 223 -39.28 -45.90 -37.21
C LYS A 223 -37.77 -45.84 -37.27
N VAL A 224 -37.14 -46.65 -38.12
CA VAL A 224 -35.70 -46.57 -38.36
C VAL A 224 -35.32 -45.25 -39.05
N GLY A 225 -36.19 -44.71 -39.91
CA GLY A 225 -36.06 -43.37 -40.47
C GLY A 225 -36.05 -42.27 -39.40
N GLU A 226 -36.99 -42.30 -38.45
CA GLU A 226 -37.03 -41.38 -37.30
C GLU A 226 -35.74 -41.47 -36.46
N ILE A 227 -35.24 -42.69 -36.20
CA ILE A 227 -33.99 -42.92 -35.45
C ILE A 227 -32.80 -42.30 -36.18
N ASN A 228 -32.66 -42.53 -37.48
CA ASN A 228 -31.58 -41.94 -38.29
C ASN A 228 -31.61 -40.40 -38.24
N GLN A 229 -32.80 -39.79 -38.27
CA GLN A 229 -32.93 -38.35 -38.17
C GLN A 229 -32.47 -37.83 -36.82
N ALA A 230 -32.82 -38.52 -35.72
CA ALA A 230 -32.38 -38.18 -34.38
C ALA A 230 -30.85 -38.33 -34.20
N ILE A 231 -30.26 -39.38 -34.77
CA ILE A 231 -28.80 -39.60 -34.79
C ILE A 231 -28.12 -38.42 -35.49
N ARG A 232 -28.55 -38.05 -36.69
CA ARG A 232 -27.97 -36.92 -37.45
C ARG A 232 -28.08 -35.61 -36.69
N ALA A 233 -29.25 -35.31 -36.12
CA ALA A 233 -29.43 -34.10 -35.31
C ALA A 233 -28.48 -34.05 -34.12
N THR A 234 -28.24 -35.20 -33.47
CA THR A 234 -27.30 -35.31 -32.34
C THR A 234 -25.85 -35.08 -32.78
N VAL A 235 -25.44 -35.63 -33.93
CA VAL A 235 -24.09 -35.40 -34.50
C VAL A 235 -23.88 -33.93 -34.82
N THR A 236 -24.82 -33.28 -35.52
CA THR A 236 -24.73 -31.84 -35.85
C THR A 236 -24.62 -30.98 -34.58
N ALA A 237 -25.46 -31.22 -33.58
CA ALA A 237 -25.38 -30.48 -32.31
C ALA A 237 -24.04 -30.67 -31.59
N ALA A 238 -23.45 -31.87 -31.67
CA ALA A 238 -22.15 -32.16 -31.08
C ALA A 238 -20.99 -31.52 -31.86
N GLU A 239 -21.08 -31.40 -33.19
CA GLU A 239 -20.11 -30.68 -34.02
C GLU A 239 -20.11 -29.17 -33.74
N GLU A 240 -21.29 -28.56 -33.63
CA GLU A 240 -21.45 -27.15 -33.24
C GLU A 240 -20.85 -26.89 -31.85
N LEU A 241 -21.12 -27.79 -30.90
CA LEU A 241 -20.55 -27.72 -29.56
C LEU A 241 -19.01 -27.85 -29.58
N SER A 242 -18.47 -28.72 -30.44
CA SER A 242 -17.02 -28.90 -30.64
C SER A 242 -16.32 -27.61 -31.07
N GLY A 243 -16.91 -26.87 -32.02
CA GLY A 243 -16.35 -25.61 -32.50
C GLY A 243 -16.28 -24.54 -31.39
N SER A 244 -17.37 -24.41 -30.63
CA SER A 244 -17.45 -23.48 -29.49
C SER A 244 -16.49 -23.88 -28.35
N GLU A 245 -16.43 -25.17 -28.02
CA GLU A 245 -15.58 -25.69 -26.94
C GLU A 245 -14.09 -25.41 -27.19
N LYS A 246 -13.61 -25.62 -28.42
CA LYS A 246 -12.21 -25.33 -28.76
C LYS A 246 -11.88 -23.85 -28.60
N SER A 247 -12.74 -22.96 -29.11
CA SER A 247 -12.55 -21.51 -28.94
C SER A 247 -12.58 -21.09 -27.49
N ASN A 248 -13.44 -21.70 -26.67
CA ASN A 248 -13.53 -21.39 -25.24
C ASN A 248 -12.29 -21.87 -24.49
N LEU A 249 -11.75 -23.05 -24.83
CA LEU A 249 -10.50 -23.56 -24.25
C LEU A 249 -9.31 -22.67 -24.59
N ASP A 250 -9.15 -22.29 -25.86
CA ASP A 250 -8.07 -21.41 -26.29
C ASP A 250 -8.18 -20.02 -25.59
N TYR A 251 -9.40 -19.51 -25.43
CA TYR A 251 -9.66 -18.27 -24.69
C TYR A 251 -9.37 -18.40 -23.19
N LEU A 252 -9.78 -19.50 -22.55
CA LEU A 252 -9.52 -19.77 -21.15
C LEU A 252 -8.02 -19.84 -20.86
N ASP A 253 -7.25 -20.53 -21.69
CA ASP A 253 -5.79 -20.66 -21.55
C ASP A 253 -5.10 -19.29 -21.64
N GLN A 254 -5.48 -18.48 -22.64
CA GLN A 254 -4.96 -17.13 -22.80
C GLN A 254 -5.28 -16.23 -21.59
N VAL A 255 -6.56 -16.17 -21.19
CA VAL A 255 -6.99 -15.30 -20.08
C VAL A 255 -6.40 -15.76 -18.75
N ALA A 256 -6.35 -17.07 -18.49
CA ALA A 256 -5.72 -17.62 -17.30
C ALA A 256 -4.24 -17.22 -17.24
N GLY A 257 -3.50 -17.41 -18.34
CA GLY A 257 -2.10 -17.02 -18.43
C GLY A 257 -1.88 -15.52 -18.20
N GLU A 258 -2.66 -14.66 -18.86
CA GLU A 258 -2.56 -13.20 -18.70
C GLU A 258 -2.87 -12.74 -17.27
N VAL A 259 -3.94 -13.28 -16.66
CA VAL A 259 -4.34 -12.92 -15.29
C VAL A 259 -3.28 -13.38 -14.29
N MET A 260 -2.75 -14.59 -14.44
CA MET A 260 -1.68 -15.11 -13.57
C MET A 260 -0.39 -14.29 -13.69
N GLN A 261 0.02 -13.93 -14.91
CA GLN A 261 1.19 -13.07 -15.12
C GLN A 261 1.01 -11.69 -14.46
N ARG A 262 -0.16 -11.06 -14.63
CA ARG A 262 -0.45 -9.77 -13.99
C ARG A 262 -0.46 -9.86 -12.47
N LEU A 263 -1.06 -10.91 -11.91
CA LEU A 263 -1.09 -11.10 -10.45
C LEU A 263 0.30 -11.37 -9.89
N SER A 264 1.15 -12.15 -10.60
CA SER A 264 2.54 -12.36 -10.20
C SER A 264 3.33 -11.04 -10.21
N ALA A 265 3.20 -10.24 -11.27
CA ALA A 265 3.87 -8.94 -11.34
C ALA A 265 3.43 -7.99 -10.21
N ASN A 266 2.14 -7.95 -9.90
CA ASN A 266 1.60 -7.17 -8.80
C ASN A 266 2.12 -7.66 -7.44
N LEU A 267 2.28 -8.97 -7.26
CA LEU A 267 2.88 -9.53 -6.05
C LEU A 267 4.34 -9.15 -5.89
N ASP A 268 5.12 -9.18 -6.97
CA ASP A 268 6.52 -8.77 -6.95
C ASP A 268 6.66 -7.29 -6.58
N GLU A 269 5.81 -6.43 -7.15
CA GLU A 269 5.75 -5.00 -6.81
C GLU A 269 5.34 -4.76 -5.36
N LEU A 270 4.34 -5.50 -4.87
CA LEU A 270 3.87 -5.41 -3.49
C LEU A 270 4.94 -5.91 -2.50
N SER A 271 5.67 -6.96 -2.85
CA SER A 271 6.81 -7.48 -2.09
C SER A 271 7.93 -6.44 -1.98
N SER A 272 8.31 -5.84 -3.11
CA SER A 272 9.30 -4.75 -3.15
C SER A 272 8.86 -3.55 -2.31
N SER A 273 7.59 -3.16 -2.42
CA SER A 273 7.03 -2.03 -1.68
C SER A 273 7.01 -2.27 -0.17
N SER A 274 6.75 -3.51 0.25
CA SER A 274 6.82 -3.89 1.67
C SER A 274 8.24 -3.87 2.22
N LEU A 275 9.21 -4.40 1.48
CA LEU A 275 10.62 -4.32 1.89
C LEU A 275 11.06 -2.86 2.07
N GLN A 276 10.66 -1.98 1.16
CA GLN A 276 10.92 -0.55 1.28
C GLN A 276 10.22 0.04 2.51
N LEU A 277 8.95 -0.27 2.73
CA LEU A 277 8.20 0.18 3.92
C LEU A 277 8.87 -0.27 5.23
N GLN A 278 9.33 -1.52 5.29
CA GLN A 278 10.04 -2.05 6.45
C GLN A 278 11.34 -1.27 6.72
N GLN A 279 12.08 -0.93 5.66
CA GLN A 279 13.30 -0.14 5.77
C GLN A 279 13.01 1.30 6.24
N ASP A 280 12.00 1.95 5.66
CA ASP A 280 11.59 3.31 6.02
C ASP A 280 11.09 3.39 7.46
N ALA A 281 10.33 2.39 7.91
CA ALA A 281 9.83 2.31 9.26
C ALA A 281 10.95 2.06 10.28
N ARG A 282 11.95 1.21 9.98
CA ARG A 282 13.14 1.04 10.82
C ARG A 282 13.95 2.33 10.93
N THR A 283 14.12 3.04 9.81
CA THR A 283 14.81 4.35 9.80
C THR A 283 14.06 5.36 10.66
N THR A 284 12.73 5.46 10.49
CA THR A 284 11.89 6.35 11.28
C THR A 284 11.93 6.00 12.78
N GLN A 285 12.01 4.71 13.13
CA GLN A 285 12.15 4.28 14.52
C GLN A 285 13.49 4.73 15.11
N ALA A 286 14.58 4.65 14.34
CA ALA A 286 15.88 5.16 14.75
C ALA A 286 15.85 6.70 14.95
N ASP A 287 15.21 7.44 14.03
CA ASP A 287 15.05 8.89 14.14
C ASP A 287 14.26 9.29 15.39
N ILE A 288 13.17 8.56 15.70
CA ILE A 288 12.38 8.78 16.93
C ILE A 288 13.26 8.55 18.17
N GLN A 289 14.08 7.50 18.17
CA GLN A 289 14.97 7.20 19.28
C GLN A 289 16.04 8.30 19.44
N GLU A 290 16.59 8.81 18.35
CA GLU A 290 17.54 9.93 18.38
C GLU A 290 16.89 11.21 18.94
N ILE A 291 15.66 11.52 18.51
CA ILE A 291 14.93 12.68 19.03
C ILE A 291 14.69 12.55 20.55
N ILE A 292 14.29 11.37 21.01
CA ILE A 292 14.11 11.08 22.45
C ILE A 292 15.41 11.32 23.22
N VAL A 293 16.56 10.90 22.68
CA VAL A 293 17.88 11.17 23.29
C VAL A 293 18.20 12.66 23.27
N SER A 294 17.94 13.35 22.17
CA SER A 294 18.21 14.80 22.03
C SER A 294 17.41 15.62 23.05
N LEU A 295 16.15 15.26 23.30
CA LEU A 295 15.25 15.94 24.23
C LEU A 295 15.74 15.93 25.69
N GLN A 296 16.77 15.17 26.03
CA GLN A 296 17.43 15.23 27.34
C GLN A 296 18.00 16.62 27.66
N PHE A 297 18.18 17.52 26.67
CA PHE A 297 18.51 18.93 26.96
C PHE A 297 17.40 19.63 27.77
N GLN A 298 16.15 19.18 27.67
CA GLN A 298 15.02 19.78 28.38
C GLN A 298 15.18 19.69 29.89
N ASP A 299 15.67 18.58 30.42
CA ASP A 299 15.94 18.42 31.86
C ASP A 299 16.93 19.48 32.34
N ARG A 300 17.99 19.72 31.56
CA ARG A 300 18.95 20.80 31.84
C ARG A 300 18.33 22.19 31.72
N SER A 301 17.49 22.43 30.72
CA SER A 301 16.77 23.71 30.58
C SER A 301 15.81 23.95 31.75
N ASP A 302 15.12 22.91 32.22
CA ASP A 302 14.23 23.00 33.38
C ASP A 302 14.98 23.37 34.64
N GLN A 303 16.15 22.76 34.87
CA GLN A 303 17.05 23.09 35.99
C GLN A 303 17.53 24.54 35.91
N MET A 304 17.99 25.00 34.74
CA MET A 304 18.43 26.40 34.56
C MET A 304 17.31 27.40 34.85
N LEU A 305 16.08 27.10 34.42
CA LEU A 305 14.92 27.96 34.68
C LEU A 305 14.51 27.94 36.16
N ASP A 306 14.58 26.79 36.82
CA ASP A 306 14.32 26.65 38.26
C ASP A 306 15.31 27.49 39.09
N HIS A 307 16.61 27.43 38.77
CA HIS A 307 17.62 28.26 39.41
C HIS A 307 17.36 29.76 39.22
N LEU A 308 17.01 30.19 38.01
CA LEU A 308 16.65 31.59 37.74
C LEU A 308 15.43 32.03 38.54
N GLN A 309 14.42 31.17 38.72
CA GLN A 309 13.27 31.46 39.57
C GLN A 309 13.66 31.62 41.05
N ILE A 310 14.52 30.72 41.57
CA ILE A 310 15.03 30.80 42.95
C ILE A 310 15.82 32.08 43.16
N ASP A 311 16.69 32.46 42.22
CA ASP A 311 17.50 33.67 42.32
C ASP A 311 16.67 34.96 42.20
N LEU A 312 15.64 34.97 41.35
CA LEU A 312 14.67 36.07 41.29
C LEU A 312 13.92 36.23 42.62
N GLY A 313 13.50 35.13 43.24
CA GLY A 313 12.88 35.15 44.57
C GLY A 313 13.82 35.67 45.64
N ARG A 314 15.09 35.24 45.61
CA ARG A 314 16.14 35.71 46.52
C ARG A 314 16.39 37.22 46.36
N LEU A 315 16.47 37.71 45.13
CA LEU A 315 16.65 39.14 44.85
C LEU A 315 15.44 39.94 45.32
N GLN A 316 14.23 39.43 45.08
CA GLN A 316 13.00 40.06 45.53
C GLN A 316 12.95 40.19 47.06
N GLN A 317 13.36 39.13 47.78
CA GLN A 317 13.42 39.16 49.24
C GLN A 317 14.47 40.14 49.74
N ALA A 318 15.68 40.13 49.18
CA ALA A 318 16.74 41.07 49.53
C ALA A 318 16.32 42.54 49.32
N VAL A 319 15.58 42.82 48.24
CA VAL A 319 15.02 44.16 47.96
C VAL A 319 13.94 44.55 48.98
N ARG A 320 13.04 43.63 49.36
CA ARG A 320 12.00 43.92 50.38
C ARG A 320 12.59 44.17 51.77
N GLU A 321 13.61 43.42 52.15
CA GLU A 321 14.22 43.47 53.49
C GLU A 321 15.32 44.53 53.59
N GLN A 322 15.64 45.23 52.48
CA GLN A 322 16.77 46.16 52.38
C GLN A 322 18.09 45.53 52.88
N ASP A 323 18.32 44.28 52.48
CA ASP A 323 19.47 43.50 52.90
C ASP A 323 20.77 44.22 52.49
N GLY A 324 21.71 44.36 53.44
CA GLY A 324 23.02 44.97 53.22
C GLY A 324 23.87 44.25 52.16
N ILE A 325 23.52 43.03 51.78
CA ILE A 325 24.14 42.33 50.64
C ILE A 325 23.93 43.09 49.32
N LEU A 326 22.82 43.84 49.16
CA LEU A 326 22.56 44.67 47.98
C LEU A 326 23.59 45.79 47.80
N ALA A 327 24.21 46.25 48.89
CA ALA A 327 25.28 47.25 48.84
C ALA A 327 26.61 46.71 48.29
N ASN A 328 26.72 45.38 48.08
CA ASN A 328 27.89 44.74 47.49
C ASN A 328 27.52 43.88 46.26
N PRO A 329 27.29 44.50 45.09
CA PRO A 329 26.91 43.80 43.86
C PRO A 329 27.91 42.73 43.44
N THR A 330 29.21 42.94 43.73
CA THR A 330 30.27 41.99 43.38
C THR A 330 30.16 40.68 44.17
N ARG A 331 29.80 40.76 45.46
CA ARG A 331 29.54 39.59 46.29
C ARG A 331 28.30 38.83 45.82
N TRP A 332 27.22 39.54 45.51
CA TRP A 332 25.99 38.94 44.97
C TRP A 332 26.23 38.18 43.67
N LEU A 333 26.91 38.80 42.70
CA LEU A 333 27.24 38.18 41.41
C LEU A 333 28.16 36.96 41.57
N LYS A 334 29.05 36.96 42.57
CA LYS A 334 29.87 35.78 42.87
C LYS A 334 29.02 34.63 43.39
N GLU A 335 28.15 34.88 44.36
CA GLU A 335 27.27 33.86 44.93
C GLU A 335 26.25 33.30 43.92
N LEU A 336 25.76 34.14 42.99
CA LEU A 336 24.90 33.73 41.88
C LEU A 336 25.64 32.78 40.93
N ARG A 337 26.85 33.15 40.50
CA ARG A 337 27.66 32.33 39.60
C ARG A 337 28.08 31.02 40.24
N ASP A 338 28.50 31.03 41.51
CA ASP A 338 28.92 29.82 42.21
C ASP A 338 27.77 28.80 42.30
N ARG A 339 26.52 29.24 42.55
CA ARG A 339 25.35 28.34 42.52
C ARG A 339 25.08 27.77 41.14
N PHE A 340 25.18 28.60 40.10
CA PHE A 340 24.94 28.20 38.72
C PHE A 340 25.98 27.17 38.23
N THR A 341 27.27 27.35 38.57
CA THR A 341 28.36 26.47 38.11
C THR A 341 28.44 25.15 38.87
N THR A 342 28.13 25.13 40.18
CA THR A 342 28.31 23.92 41.01
C THR A 342 27.32 22.80 40.63
N ASP A 343 26.13 23.14 40.15
CA ASP A 343 25.16 22.14 39.67
C ASP A 343 25.39 21.74 38.20
N GLU A 344 25.86 22.65 37.33
CA GLU A 344 26.29 22.27 35.98
C GLU A 344 27.44 21.24 36.00
N GLU A 345 28.41 21.40 36.91
CA GLU A 345 29.52 20.44 37.07
C GLU A 345 29.05 19.08 37.61
N ARG A 346 28.05 19.06 38.52
CA ARG A 346 27.48 17.82 39.08
C ARG A 346 26.69 17.01 38.05
N HIS A 347 25.98 17.66 37.13
CA HIS A 347 25.17 16.99 36.11
C HIS A 347 25.90 16.80 34.77
N GLY A 348 26.91 17.60 34.46
CA GLY A 348 27.81 17.43 33.31
C GLY A 348 28.87 16.33 33.51
N GLY A 349 29.30 16.08 34.75
CA GLY A 349 30.38 15.14 35.07
C GLY A 349 30.06 13.65 34.91
N ARG A 350 28.78 13.27 34.69
CA ARG A 350 28.38 11.86 34.61
C ARG A 350 28.32 11.28 33.18
N ARG A 351 28.68 12.05 32.15
CA ARG A 351 28.54 11.64 30.73
C ARG A 351 29.83 11.35 29.97
N SER A 352 31.03 11.47 30.55
CA SER A 352 32.28 11.25 29.79
C SER A 352 33.00 9.92 30.03
N ALA A 353 32.47 8.98 30.82
CA ALA A 353 33.18 7.72 31.09
C ALA A 353 32.24 6.52 31.25
N LYS A 354 31.67 6.03 30.13
CA LYS A 354 31.24 4.64 29.83
C LYS A 354 30.01 4.64 28.91
N GLN A 355 30.23 4.84 27.61
CA GLN A 355 29.49 4.13 26.56
C GLN A 355 30.18 4.37 25.22
N HIS A 356 31.36 3.78 25.11
CA HIS A 356 32.02 3.47 23.85
C HIS A 356 32.63 2.10 24.07
N ASP A 357 31.77 1.10 24.18
CA ASP A 357 32.08 -0.27 23.83
C ASP A 357 30.76 -1.05 23.83
N ASP A 358 30.60 -1.81 22.75
CA ASP A 358 29.56 -2.80 22.51
C ASP A 358 28.11 -2.30 22.33
N VAL A 359 27.77 -1.98 21.08
CA VAL A 359 26.49 -2.42 20.53
C VAL A 359 26.79 -3.27 19.30
N THR A 360 27.20 -4.50 19.55
CA THR A 360 27.10 -5.59 18.59
C THR A 360 25.67 -6.16 18.70
N PHE A 361 24.89 -6.13 17.61
CA PHE A 361 24.31 -7.30 16.94
C PHE A 361 22.90 -7.16 16.30
N PHE A 362 22.81 -7.84 15.14
CA PHE A 362 21.73 -8.60 14.51
C PHE A 362 20.42 -7.93 14.06
#